data_AF-A0AAW7W630-F1
#
_entry.id   AF-A0AAW7W630-F1
#
_cell.length_a   1.000
_cell.length_b   1.000
_cell.length_c   1.000
_cell.angle_alpha   90.00
_cell.angle_beta   90.00
_cell.angle_gamma   90.00
#
_symmetry.space_group_name_H-M   'P 1'
#
loop_
_entity.id
_entity.type
_entity.pdbx_description
1 polymer ?
#
loop_
_entity_poly.entity_id
_entity_poly.type
_entity_poly.pdbx_seq_one_letter_code
_entity_poly.pdbx_strand_id
1 'polypeptide(L)'
;DEVVEVGTKKVVAPVVTTKEETKTEDVAFQTKEVTNPNLPEGSRQVKTAGKKGVRTIVYTVTYTDGVETGRVEKSNTITTPAVDEVVEVGTKKVVAPVVTTKEETKTEEVAFQVKEVQNADLPEGSRQVKAVGKKGVRTIVYTVTYTDGVETGRVEKSNTITTPAVDEIVEVGTKKVASTTTNGNKNGTATTGNQAENTKKEETASQDKKALPSTGTASTSLLSMIGLFIAGLVGFVVRKRD
;
A
#
# COMPACT_ATOMS: atom_id res chain seq x y z
N ASP A 1 -75.91 103.96 -16.03
CA ASP A 1 -75.89 102.52 -16.33
C ASP A 1 -74.59 101.93 -15.82
N GLU A 2 -74.68 101.07 -14.80
CA GLU A 2 -73.54 100.35 -14.22
C GLU A 2 -73.48 98.97 -14.89
N VAL A 3 -72.40 98.70 -15.63
CA VAL A 3 -72.17 97.40 -16.26
C VAL A 3 -71.48 96.51 -15.25
N VAL A 4 -72.21 95.56 -14.67
CA VAL A 4 -71.66 94.52 -13.81
C VAL A 4 -71.15 93.39 -14.71
N GLU A 5 -69.83 93.29 -14.86
CA GLU A 5 -69.19 92.17 -15.57
C GLU A 5 -69.11 90.95 -14.63
N VAL A 6 -70.07 90.03 -14.78
CA VAL A 6 -70.09 88.78 -14.02
C VAL A 6 -69.19 87.76 -14.72
N GLY A 7 -67.90 87.75 -14.36
CA GLY A 7 -66.94 86.76 -14.84
C GLY A 7 -67.28 85.37 -14.31
N THR A 8 -67.65 84.44 -15.19
CA THR A 8 -67.77 83.02 -14.84
C THR A 8 -66.38 82.41 -14.73
N LYS A 9 -65.82 82.33 -13.51
CA LYS A 9 -64.58 81.59 -13.26
C LYS A 9 -64.86 80.10 -13.53
N LYS A 10 -64.43 79.60 -14.69
CA LYS A 10 -64.52 78.18 -15.04
C LYS A 10 -63.70 77.39 -14.01
N VAL A 11 -64.38 76.74 -13.08
CA VAL A 11 -63.76 75.80 -12.13
C VAL A 11 -63.40 74.56 -12.96
N VAL A 12 -62.14 74.44 -13.36
CA VAL A 12 -61.64 73.20 -13.96
C VAL A 12 -61.45 72.22 -12.81
N ALA A 13 -62.27 71.16 -12.79
CA ALA A 13 -62.10 70.10 -11.81
C ALA A 13 -60.76 69.39 -12.04
N PRO A 14 -60.01 69.06 -10.98
CA PRO A 14 -58.73 68.37 -11.11
C PRO A 14 -58.93 67.01 -11.77
N VAL A 15 -58.05 66.65 -12.70
CA VAL A 15 -58.11 65.37 -13.39
C VAL A 15 -57.42 64.32 -12.53
N VAL A 16 -58.17 63.33 -12.06
CA VAL A 16 -57.65 62.21 -11.28
C VAL A 16 -57.54 60.98 -12.16
N THR A 17 -56.34 60.38 -12.22
CA THR A 17 -56.08 59.14 -12.96
C THR A 17 -55.38 58.14 -12.06
N THR A 18 -55.67 56.84 -12.23
CA THR A 18 -54.97 55.76 -11.55
C THR A 18 -54.20 54.90 -12.56
N LYS A 19 -53.02 54.44 -12.17
CA LYS A 19 -52.16 53.56 -12.97
C LYS A 19 -51.59 52.45 -12.09
N GLU A 20 -51.40 51.27 -12.69
CA GLU A 20 -50.63 50.20 -12.07
C GLU A 20 -49.14 50.36 -12.37
N GLU A 21 -48.32 50.33 -11.32
CA GLU A 21 -46.87 50.35 -11.40
C GLU A 21 -46.30 49.10 -10.74
N THR A 22 -45.33 48.47 -11.40
CA THR A 22 -44.70 47.24 -10.94
C THR A 22 -43.27 47.51 -10.48
N LYS A 23 -42.93 47.04 -9.29
CA LYS A 23 -41.58 47.02 -8.74
C LYS A 23 -41.13 45.58 -8.51
N THR A 24 -39.91 45.25 -8.92
CA THR A 24 -39.29 43.94 -8.64
C THR A 24 -38.19 44.07 -7.60
N GLU A 25 -38.10 43.07 -6.73
CA GLU A 25 -37.08 42.97 -5.68
C GLU A 25 -36.51 41.54 -5.65
N ASP A 26 -35.20 41.42 -5.37
CA ASP A 26 -34.54 40.14 -5.22
C ASP A 26 -34.93 39.45 -3.91
N VAL A 27 -35.14 38.13 -3.96
CA VAL A 27 -35.30 37.28 -2.77
C VAL A 27 -34.02 36.44 -2.61
N ALA A 28 -33.31 36.62 -1.49
CA ALA A 28 -32.08 35.88 -1.22
C ALA A 28 -32.35 34.37 -1.06
N PHE A 29 -31.43 33.54 -1.55
CA PHE A 29 -31.43 32.11 -1.30
C PHE A 29 -30.80 31.79 0.07
N GLN A 30 -31.10 30.62 0.63
CA GLN A 30 -30.42 30.11 1.81
C GLN A 30 -29.30 29.15 1.41
N THR A 31 -28.31 28.97 2.29
CA THR A 31 -27.27 27.95 2.13
C THR A 31 -27.54 26.80 3.08
N LYS A 32 -27.54 25.57 2.55
CA LYS A 32 -27.72 24.33 3.30
C LYS A 32 -26.46 23.48 3.20
N GLU A 33 -25.95 23.06 4.35
CA GLU A 33 -24.79 22.18 4.41
C GLU A 33 -25.22 20.74 4.61
N VAL A 34 -24.66 19.84 3.81
CA VAL A 34 -24.92 18.39 3.87
C VAL A 34 -23.59 17.67 3.96
N THR A 35 -23.46 16.68 4.85
CA THR A 35 -22.22 15.92 4.98
C THR A 35 -22.05 14.95 3.81
N ASN A 36 -20.82 14.80 3.32
CA ASN A 36 -20.47 13.87 2.24
C ASN A 36 -19.27 12.99 2.66
N PRO A 37 -19.48 11.67 2.89
CA PRO A 37 -18.42 10.75 3.31
C PRO A 37 -17.44 10.37 2.19
N ASN A 38 -17.68 10.81 0.95
CA ASN A 38 -16.77 10.59 -0.17
C ASN A 38 -15.74 11.72 -0.33
N LEU A 39 -16.02 12.89 0.24
CA LEU A 39 -15.13 14.06 0.19
C LEU A 39 -14.18 14.06 1.41
N PRO A 40 -12.89 14.42 1.24
CA PRO A 40 -11.92 14.51 2.34
C PRO A 40 -12.43 15.36 3.49
N GLU A 41 -12.14 14.97 4.73
CA GLU A 41 -12.50 15.74 5.93
C GLU A 41 -12.02 17.20 5.81
N GLY A 42 -12.93 18.15 6.05
CA GLY A 42 -12.65 19.58 5.96
C GLY A 42 -12.76 20.19 4.55
N SER A 43 -12.95 19.39 3.51
CA SER A 43 -13.23 19.91 2.17
C SER A 43 -14.69 20.37 2.02
N ARG A 44 -14.93 21.31 1.11
CA ARG A 44 -16.27 21.85 0.80
C ARG A 44 -16.49 21.90 -0.71
N GLN A 45 -17.69 21.54 -1.16
CA GLN A 45 -18.07 21.56 -2.57
C GLN A 45 -19.51 22.04 -2.75
N VAL A 46 -19.74 23.02 -3.62
CA VAL A 46 -21.11 23.40 -4.02
C VAL A 46 -21.68 22.32 -4.93
N LYS A 47 -22.74 21.66 -4.48
CA LYS A 47 -23.50 20.66 -5.26
C LYS A 47 -24.56 21.34 -6.11
N THR A 48 -25.26 22.31 -5.52
CA THR A 48 -26.31 23.08 -6.17
C THR A 48 -26.03 24.54 -5.91
N ALA A 49 -25.77 25.33 -6.96
CA ALA A 49 -25.55 26.76 -6.80
C ALA A 49 -26.85 27.48 -6.42
N GLY A 50 -26.76 28.41 -5.47
CA GLY A 50 -27.89 29.24 -5.08
C GLY A 50 -28.31 30.18 -6.21
N LYS A 51 -29.63 30.39 -6.36
CA LYS A 51 -30.20 31.38 -7.27
C LYS A 51 -31.21 32.25 -6.53
N LYS A 52 -31.08 33.56 -6.67
CA LYS A 52 -32.05 34.50 -6.11
C LYS A 52 -33.43 34.30 -6.73
N GLY A 53 -34.46 34.44 -5.92
CA GLY A 53 -35.83 34.55 -6.36
C GLY A 53 -36.20 35.98 -6.72
N VAL A 54 -37.43 36.20 -7.15
CA VAL A 54 -37.98 37.51 -7.50
C VAL A 54 -39.31 37.70 -6.77
N ARG A 55 -39.43 38.84 -6.10
CA ARG A 55 -40.66 39.38 -5.55
C ARG A 55 -41.17 40.49 -6.48
N THR A 56 -42.44 40.42 -6.82
CA THR A 56 -43.13 41.45 -7.60
C THR A 56 -44.14 42.15 -6.72
N ILE A 57 -44.06 43.47 -6.66
CA ILE A 57 -44.97 44.33 -5.92
C ILE A 57 -45.70 45.21 -6.93
N VAL A 58 -47.03 45.15 -6.92
CA VAL A 58 -47.88 45.98 -7.79
C VAL A 58 -48.50 47.06 -6.94
N TYR A 59 -48.38 48.31 -7.38
CA TYR A 59 -48.97 49.48 -6.74
C TYR A 59 -50.07 50.06 -7.62
N THR A 60 -51.19 50.44 -7.01
CA THR A 60 -52.12 51.40 -7.62
C THR A 60 -51.63 52.80 -7.25
N VAL A 61 -51.21 53.56 -8.25
CA VAL A 61 -50.69 54.93 -8.08
C VAL A 61 -51.72 55.92 -8.59
N THR A 62 -52.13 56.85 -7.73
CA THR A 62 -53.09 57.90 -8.01
C THR A 62 -52.35 59.18 -8.36
N TYR A 63 -52.72 59.76 -9.49
CA TYR A 63 -52.20 61.03 -9.98
C TYR A 63 -53.32 62.06 -10.01
N THR A 64 -53.02 63.27 -9.55
CA THR A 64 -53.90 64.44 -9.68
C THR A 64 -53.17 65.48 -10.51
N ASP A 65 -53.74 65.84 -11.65
CA ASP A 65 -53.14 66.76 -12.63
C ASP A 65 -51.70 66.35 -13.04
N GLY A 66 -51.47 65.04 -13.14
CA GLY A 66 -50.18 64.45 -13.53
C GLY A 66 -49.14 64.31 -12.42
N VAL A 67 -49.44 64.76 -11.19
CA VAL A 67 -48.55 64.61 -10.02
C VAL A 67 -49.00 63.43 -9.16
N GLU A 68 -48.07 62.59 -8.71
CA GLU A 68 -48.39 61.48 -7.81
C GLU A 68 -48.91 62.03 -6.47
N THR A 69 -50.15 61.71 -6.13
CA THR A 69 -50.80 62.13 -4.88
C THR A 69 -51.07 60.97 -3.92
N GLY A 70 -50.94 59.72 -4.38
CA GLY A 70 -51.04 58.56 -3.51
C GLY A 70 -50.51 57.28 -4.15
N ARG A 71 -49.99 56.38 -3.33
CA ARG A 71 -49.54 55.05 -3.73
C ARG A 71 -50.04 54.03 -2.71
N VAL A 72 -50.74 53.02 -3.21
CA VAL A 72 -51.29 51.94 -2.38
C VAL A 72 -50.81 50.61 -2.95
N GLU A 73 -50.25 49.74 -2.09
CA GLU A 73 -49.86 48.38 -2.47
C GLU A 73 -51.11 47.58 -2.81
N LYS A 74 -51.15 47.05 -4.04
CA LYS A 74 -52.22 46.18 -4.53
C LYS A 74 -51.90 44.72 -4.31
N SER A 75 -50.64 44.32 -4.52
CA SER A 75 -50.16 42.97 -4.25
C SER A 75 -48.66 42.93 -4.00
N ASN A 76 -48.24 41.94 -3.24
CA ASN A 76 -46.84 41.63 -2.97
C ASN A 76 -46.69 40.12 -2.97
N THR A 77 -46.01 39.58 -3.98
CA THR A 77 -45.96 38.14 -4.22
C THR A 77 -44.59 37.72 -4.70
N ILE A 78 -44.11 36.58 -4.21
CA ILE A 78 -42.93 35.93 -4.74
C ILE A 78 -43.32 35.29 -6.08
N THR A 79 -42.90 35.88 -7.18
CA THR A 79 -43.20 35.41 -8.55
C THR A 79 -42.20 34.39 -9.04
N THR A 80 -41.01 34.34 -8.44
CA THR A 80 -40.02 33.28 -8.69
C THR A 80 -39.38 32.88 -7.36
N PRO A 81 -39.50 31.63 -6.90
CA PRO A 81 -38.87 31.21 -5.66
C PRO A 81 -37.35 31.20 -5.80
N ALA A 82 -36.65 31.51 -4.71
CA ALA A 82 -35.21 31.33 -4.65
C ALA A 82 -34.86 29.83 -4.67
N VAL A 83 -33.73 29.48 -5.28
CA VAL A 83 -33.15 28.13 -5.22
C VAL A 83 -32.04 28.17 -4.18
N ASP A 84 -32.17 27.37 -3.12
CA ASP A 84 -31.15 27.28 -2.08
C ASP A 84 -29.83 26.72 -2.62
N GLU A 85 -28.73 27.24 -2.09
CA GLU A 85 -27.40 26.69 -2.31
C GLU A 85 -27.22 25.45 -1.43
N VAL A 86 -26.69 24.37 -2.01
CA VAL A 86 -26.35 23.16 -1.28
C VAL A 86 -24.84 22.97 -1.33
N VAL A 87 -24.20 23.01 -0.16
CA VAL A 87 -22.77 22.78 0.02
C VAL A 87 -22.57 21.43 0.68
N GLU A 88 -21.83 20.57 0.03
CA GLU A 88 -21.37 19.30 0.60
C GLU A 88 -20.09 19.53 1.42
N VAL A 89 -20.10 19.08 2.67
CA VAL A 89 -18.97 19.15 3.60
C VAL A 89 -18.38 17.76 3.76
N GLY A 90 -17.09 17.61 3.43
CA GLY A 90 -16.41 16.32 3.46
C GLY A 90 -16.16 15.81 4.87
N THR A 91 -16.39 14.51 5.06
CA THR A 91 -16.21 13.80 6.34
C THR A 91 -15.30 12.57 6.21
N LYS A 92 -14.70 12.33 5.04
CA LYS A 92 -13.81 11.19 4.81
C LYS A 92 -12.48 11.41 5.54
N LYS A 93 -12.27 10.68 6.63
CA LYS A 93 -10.98 10.68 7.34
C LYS A 93 -9.92 9.97 6.50
N VAL A 94 -8.74 10.56 6.41
CA VAL A 94 -7.55 9.86 5.93
C VAL A 94 -6.91 9.19 7.13
N VAL A 95 -6.95 7.87 7.17
CA VAL A 95 -6.23 7.09 8.19
C VAL A 95 -4.81 6.93 7.69
N ALA A 96 -3.83 7.42 8.44
CA ALA A 96 -2.43 7.18 8.14
C ALA A 96 -2.14 5.67 8.33
N PRO A 97 -1.36 5.05 7.44
CA PRO A 97 -1.01 3.64 7.59
C PRO A 97 -0.22 3.43 8.88
N VAL A 98 -0.48 2.33 9.58
CA VAL A 98 0.24 1.97 10.80
C VAL A 98 1.51 1.22 10.40
N VAL A 99 2.66 1.79 10.73
CA VAL A 99 3.97 1.18 10.50
C VAL A 99 4.51 0.58 11.78
N THR A 100 4.88 -0.71 11.74
CA THR A 100 5.49 -1.42 12.87
C THR A 100 6.72 -2.18 12.42
N THR A 101 7.66 -2.39 13.34
CA THR A 101 8.87 -3.19 13.08
C THR A 101 8.99 -4.32 14.08
N LYS A 102 9.36 -5.51 13.61
CA LYS A 102 9.56 -6.71 14.44
C LYS A 102 10.89 -7.38 14.11
N GLU A 103 11.53 -7.98 15.11
CA GLU A 103 12.67 -8.85 14.88
C GLU A 103 12.20 -10.28 14.61
N GLU A 104 12.65 -10.85 13.50
CA GLU A 104 12.39 -12.24 13.11
C GLU A 104 13.70 -13.00 13.00
N THR A 105 13.72 -14.22 13.55
CA THR A 105 14.90 -15.09 13.54
C THR A 105 14.69 -16.25 12.60
N LYS A 106 15.66 -16.48 11.70
CA LYS A 106 15.74 -17.64 10.81
C LYS A 106 16.99 -18.46 11.17
N THR A 107 16.83 -19.77 11.27
CA THR A 107 17.95 -20.70 11.48
C THR A 107 18.22 -21.50 10.22
N GLU A 108 19.50 -21.64 9.87
CA GLU A 108 19.97 -22.43 8.74
C GLU A 108 21.06 -23.40 9.21
N GLU A 109 21.12 -24.60 8.62
CA GLU A 109 22.16 -25.58 8.95
C GLU A 109 23.49 -25.23 8.25
N VAL A 110 24.60 -25.47 8.94
CA VAL A 110 25.96 -25.37 8.38
C VAL A 110 26.53 -26.78 8.25
N ALA A 111 26.88 -27.20 7.04
CA ALA A 111 27.45 -28.53 6.81
C ALA A 111 28.80 -28.70 7.53
N PHE A 112 29.11 -29.92 7.95
CA PHE A 112 30.44 -30.30 8.43
C PHE A 112 31.31 -30.81 7.28
N GLN A 113 32.62 -30.76 7.45
CA GLN A 113 33.56 -31.32 6.48
C GLN A 113 33.97 -32.74 6.86
N VAL A 114 34.32 -33.57 5.88
CA VAL A 114 34.93 -34.88 6.10
C VAL A 114 36.45 -34.74 5.94
N LYS A 115 37.20 -35.13 6.97
CA LYS A 115 38.66 -35.12 7.00
C LYS A 115 39.18 -36.56 7.04
N GLU A 116 39.97 -36.93 6.04
CA GLU A 116 40.62 -38.23 6.00
C GLU A 116 42.01 -38.16 6.64
N VAL A 117 42.32 -39.09 7.55
CA VAL A 117 43.62 -39.19 8.23
C VAL A 117 44.19 -40.59 7.98
N GLN A 118 45.44 -40.68 7.57
CA GLN A 118 46.09 -41.98 7.38
C GLN A 118 46.36 -42.66 8.71
N ASN A 119 46.05 -43.95 8.82
CA ASN A 119 46.32 -44.77 9.98
C ASN A 119 47.15 -46.01 9.56
N ALA A 120 48.35 -46.15 10.14
CA ALA A 120 49.28 -47.24 9.82
C ALA A 120 48.97 -48.55 10.58
N ASP A 121 48.06 -48.53 11.55
CA ASP A 121 47.61 -49.71 12.28
C ASP A 121 46.47 -50.44 11.55
N LEU A 122 45.70 -49.69 10.75
CA LEU A 122 44.59 -50.21 9.96
C LEU A 122 45.09 -50.81 8.63
N PRO A 123 44.57 -51.99 8.20
CA PRO A 123 44.91 -52.63 6.93
C PRO A 123 44.74 -51.69 5.73
N GLU A 124 45.65 -51.77 4.75
CA GLU A 124 45.55 -51.01 3.50
C GLU A 124 44.18 -51.22 2.83
N GLY A 125 43.51 -50.13 2.48
CA GLY A 125 42.18 -50.14 1.86
C GLY A 125 40.98 -50.16 2.83
N SER A 126 41.22 -50.32 4.14
CA SER A 126 40.17 -50.19 5.15
C SER A 126 39.88 -48.72 5.50
N ARG A 127 38.63 -48.43 5.92
CA ARG A 127 38.17 -47.11 6.35
C ARG A 127 37.39 -47.24 7.65
N GLN A 128 37.65 -46.34 8.60
CA GLN A 128 36.94 -46.30 9.88
C GLN A 128 36.61 -44.86 10.28
N VAL A 129 35.37 -44.58 10.65
CA VAL A 129 35.00 -43.28 11.23
C VAL A 129 35.52 -43.23 12.67
N LYS A 130 36.42 -42.29 12.96
CA LYS A 130 36.96 -42.04 14.30
C LYS A 130 36.15 -41.01 15.07
N ALA A 131 35.64 -40.00 14.37
CA ALA A 131 34.76 -38.99 14.94
C ALA A 131 33.64 -38.72 13.95
N VAL A 132 32.39 -38.83 14.39
CA VAL A 132 31.20 -38.56 13.55
C VAL A 132 31.02 -37.04 13.41
N GLY A 133 30.75 -36.59 12.17
CA GLY A 133 30.49 -35.19 11.90
C GLY A 133 29.13 -34.71 12.45
N LYS A 134 29.04 -33.44 12.82
CA LYS A 134 27.80 -32.78 13.27
C LYS A 134 27.62 -31.46 12.58
N LYS A 135 26.42 -31.22 12.03
CA LYS A 135 26.08 -29.94 11.41
C LYS A 135 26.11 -28.82 12.45
N GLY A 136 26.57 -27.65 12.04
CA GLY A 136 26.46 -26.41 12.78
C GLY A 136 25.11 -25.71 12.54
N VAL A 137 24.93 -24.57 13.19
CA VAL A 137 23.74 -23.72 13.08
C VAL A 137 24.16 -22.29 12.81
N ARG A 138 23.54 -21.68 11.80
CA ARG A 138 23.59 -20.25 11.50
C ARG A 138 22.27 -19.63 11.94
N THR A 139 22.35 -18.53 12.66
CA THR A 139 21.20 -17.73 13.07
C THR A 139 21.25 -16.39 12.35
N ILE A 140 20.18 -16.06 11.63
CA ILE A 140 20.01 -14.81 10.91
C ILE A 140 18.86 -14.06 11.57
N VAL A 141 19.11 -12.82 11.99
CA VAL A 141 18.08 -11.94 12.57
C VAL A 141 17.75 -10.88 11.54
N TYR A 142 16.46 -10.71 11.27
CA TYR A 142 15.93 -9.70 10.37
C TYR A 142 15.13 -8.66 11.16
N THR A 143 15.24 -7.40 10.77
CA THR A 143 14.25 -6.38 11.10
C THR A 143 13.23 -6.35 9.97
N VAL A 144 11.98 -6.70 10.28
CA VAL A 144 10.87 -6.78 9.34
C VAL A 144 9.91 -5.63 9.60
N THR A 145 9.59 -4.89 8.54
CA THR A 145 8.69 -3.73 8.57
C THR A 145 7.34 -4.14 8.02
N TYR A 146 6.29 -3.78 8.75
CA TYR A 146 4.90 -4.01 8.36
C TYR A 146 4.16 -2.69 8.23
N THR A 147 3.42 -2.55 7.13
CA THR A 147 2.47 -1.45 6.91
C THR A 147 1.07 -2.05 6.93
N ASP A 148 0.23 -1.61 7.88
CA ASP A 148 -1.12 -2.14 8.10
C ASP A 148 -1.15 -3.68 8.25
N GLY A 149 -0.13 -4.23 8.90
CA GLY A 149 0.01 -5.67 9.15
C GLY A 149 0.59 -6.48 7.99
N VAL A 150 0.86 -5.87 6.83
CA VAL A 150 1.47 -6.53 5.67
C VAL A 150 2.97 -6.25 5.63
N GLU A 151 3.79 -7.28 5.42
CA GLU A 151 5.25 -7.12 5.29
C GLU A 151 5.58 -6.26 4.07
N THR A 152 6.24 -5.13 4.30
CA THR A 152 6.66 -4.18 3.26
C THR A 152 8.17 -4.06 3.11
N GLY A 153 8.93 -4.58 4.07
CA GLY A 153 10.39 -4.60 3.99
C GLY A 153 11.02 -5.57 4.97
N ARG A 154 12.16 -6.14 4.56
CA ARG A 154 12.99 -7.01 5.39
C ARG A 154 14.45 -6.61 5.22
N VAL A 155 15.14 -6.36 6.34
CA VAL A 155 16.56 -6.03 6.36
C VAL A 155 17.27 -7.00 7.29
N GLU A 156 18.39 -7.57 6.82
CA GLU A 156 19.25 -8.40 7.67
C GLU A 156 19.93 -7.54 8.73
N LYS A 157 19.71 -7.86 10.00
CA LYS A 157 20.32 -7.20 11.16
C LYS A 157 21.62 -7.90 11.56
N SER A 158 21.65 -9.22 11.52
CA SER A 158 22.84 -10.01 11.83
C SER A 158 22.78 -11.39 11.19
N ASN A 159 23.95 -11.94 10.88
CA ASN A 159 24.12 -13.30 10.36
C ASN A 159 25.33 -13.93 11.04
N THR A 160 25.10 -14.95 11.85
CA THR A 160 26.15 -15.49 12.74
C THR A 160 26.05 -17.00 12.85
N ILE A 161 27.20 -17.68 12.83
CA ILE A 161 27.29 -19.10 13.17
C ILE A 161 27.19 -19.20 14.70
N THR A 162 26.04 -19.64 15.21
CA THR A 162 25.76 -19.77 16.64
C THR A 162 26.25 -21.10 17.21
N THR A 163 26.27 -22.14 16.37
CA THR A 163 26.88 -23.44 16.68
C THR A 163 27.83 -23.83 15.56
N PRO A 164 29.15 -23.97 15.80
CA PRO A 164 30.08 -24.41 14.76
C PRO A 164 29.80 -25.87 14.37
N ALA A 165 30.04 -26.21 13.10
CA ALA A 165 30.01 -27.60 12.65
C ALA A 165 31.22 -28.36 13.24
N VAL A 166 31.02 -29.65 13.53
CA VAL A 166 32.08 -30.56 13.95
C VAL A 166 32.40 -31.47 12.77
N ASP A 167 33.65 -31.44 12.31
CA ASP A 167 34.08 -32.25 11.18
C ASP A 167 34.05 -33.75 11.48
N GLU A 168 33.71 -34.54 10.47
CA GLU A 168 33.84 -36.00 10.50
C GLU A 168 35.30 -36.37 10.23
N ILE A 169 35.84 -37.28 11.05
CA ILE A 169 37.21 -37.80 10.87
C ILE A 169 37.11 -39.26 10.45
N VAL A 170 37.62 -39.56 9.26
CA VAL A 170 37.71 -40.92 8.71
C VAL A 170 39.17 -41.33 8.67
N GLU A 171 39.52 -42.40 9.37
CA GLU A 171 40.85 -43.00 9.29
C GLU A 171 40.92 -43.96 8.10
N VAL A 172 41.97 -43.82 7.28
CA VAL A 172 42.22 -44.65 6.10
C VAL A 172 43.45 -45.52 6.37
N GLY A 173 43.29 -46.84 6.29
CA GLY A 173 44.34 -47.79 6.57
C GLY A 173 45.45 -47.80 5.52
N THR A 174 46.69 -47.86 5.99
CA THR A 174 47.91 -47.87 5.16
C THR A 174 48.83 -49.05 5.47
N LYS A 175 48.43 -49.94 6.38
CA LYS A 175 49.20 -51.11 6.76
C LYS A 175 49.22 -52.13 5.63
N LYS A 176 50.35 -52.23 4.94
CA LYS A 176 50.57 -53.28 3.93
C LYS A 176 50.70 -54.63 4.64
N VAL A 177 49.92 -55.62 4.20
CA VAL A 177 50.19 -57.01 4.56
C VAL A 177 51.39 -57.49 3.76
N ALA A 178 52.38 -58.07 4.43
CA ALA A 178 53.50 -58.70 3.74
C ALA A 178 52.94 -59.81 2.84
N SER A 179 53.20 -59.72 1.53
CA SER A 179 52.88 -60.79 0.60
C SER A 179 53.71 -62.00 1.00
N THR A 180 53.11 -62.98 1.67
CA THR A 180 53.72 -64.30 1.81
C THR A 180 53.66 -64.97 0.44
N THR A 181 54.70 -64.78 -0.36
CA THR A 181 54.97 -65.61 -1.53
C THR A 181 55.39 -66.99 -1.02
N THR A 182 54.42 -67.85 -0.73
CA THR A 182 54.67 -69.30 -0.68
C THR A 182 54.66 -69.79 -2.12
N ASN A 183 55.83 -70.16 -2.62
CA ASN A 183 56.01 -70.76 -3.94
C ASN A 183 55.26 -72.11 -4.03
N GLY A 184 54.40 -72.19 -5.05
CA GLY A 184 53.83 -73.32 -5.77
C GLY A 184 53.85 -74.74 -5.20
N ASN A 185 52.66 -75.35 -5.15
CA ASN A 185 52.43 -76.64 -5.82
C ASN A 185 50.96 -76.76 -6.27
N LYS A 186 50.73 -77.05 -7.55
CA LYS A 186 49.42 -77.42 -8.12
C LYS A 186 49.34 -78.95 -8.15
N ASN A 187 48.28 -79.56 -7.60
CA ASN A 187 47.48 -80.57 -8.34
C ASN A 187 46.23 -81.07 -7.56
N GLY A 188 45.11 -81.23 -8.30
CA GLY A 188 43.94 -82.10 -8.03
C GLY A 188 43.03 -81.75 -6.84
N THR A 189 41.70 -81.94 -6.82
CA THR A 189 40.76 -82.70 -7.63
C THR A 189 39.32 -82.26 -7.26
N ALA A 190 38.34 -82.60 -8.10
CA ALA A 190 36.97 -82.10 -8.13
C ALA A 190 36.00 -82.53 -6.99
N THR A 191 34.99 -81.67 -6.78
CA THR A 191 33.56 -81.93 -6.46
C THR A 191 33.14 -82.57 -5.13
N THR A 192 32.37 -81.81 -4.30
CA THR A 192 30.93 -82.05 -3.97
C THR A 192 30.51 -81.34 -2.67
N GLY A 193 29.41 -80.56 -2.72
CA GLY A 193 28.40 -80.58 -1.64
C GLY A 193 28.10 -79.29 -0.85
N ASN A 194 27.16 -78.49 -1.39
CA ASN A 194 26.01 -77.78 -0.78
C ASN A 194 26.23 -76.81 0.41
N GLN A 195 25.98 -75.50 0.25
CA GLN A 195 24.69 -74.77 0.36
C GLN A 195 24.14 -74.78 1.81
N ALA A 196 24.05 -73.67 2.55
CA ALA A 196 23.13 -72.54 2.43
C ALA A 196 23.70 -71.35 3.29
N GLU A 197 23.31 -70.09 3.17
CA GLU A 197 22.02 -69.52 2.84
C GLU A 197 22.22 -68.07 2.40
N ASN A 198 21.53 -67.70 1.33
CA ASN A 198 21.55 -66.38 0.71
C ASN A 198 20.09 -65.91 0.75
N THR A 199 19.80 -64.83 1.48
CA THR A 199 18.49 -64.16 1.38
C THR A 199 18.65 -62.91 0.54
N LYS A 200 18.04 -62.94 -0.65
CA LYS A 200 18.09 -61.89 -1.67
C LYS A 200 16.68 -61.31 -1.92
N LYS A 201 16.64 -59.97 -1.98
CA LYS A 201 15.76 -59.06 -2.74
C LYS A 201 14.28 -58.90 -2.37
N GLU A 202 13.82 -57.64 -2.42
CA GLU A 202 13.33 -56.90 -3.60
C GLU A 202 13.72 -55.40 -3.45
N GLU A 203 14.50 -54.78 -4.34
CA GLU A 203 14.19 -54.15 -5.65
C GLU A 203 13.27 -52.91 -5.54
N THR A 204 13.71 -51.70 -5.90
CA THR A 204 13.61 -51.20 -7.29
C THR A 204 14.52 -49.98 -7.58
N ALA A 205 15.26 -50.08 -8.70
CA ALA A 205 15.73 -49.09 -9.69
C ALA A 205 16.27 -47.69 -9.28
N SER A 206 17.52 -47.35 -9.62
CA SER A 206 17.95 -46.83 -10.96
C SER A 206 19.33 -46.13 -10.90
N GLN A 207 19.95 -46.08 -12.08
CA GLN A 207 21.27 -45.56 -12.49
C GLN A 207 21.50 -44.09 -12.03
N ASP A 208 22.71 -43.55 -11.87
CA ASP A 208 23.76 -43.40 -12.89
C ASP A 208 25.08 -42.81 -12.32
N LYS A 209 26.15 -42.88 -13.11
CA LYS A 209 27.57 -42.58 -12.75
C LYS A 209 27.83 -41.16 -12.19
N LYS A 210 28.57 -41.11 -11.07
CA LYS A 210 29.13 -39.89 -10.43
C LYS A 210 30.40 -39.41 -11.15
N ALA A 211 30.27 -38.40 -12.02
CA ALA A 211 31.35 -37.45 -12.31
C ALA A 211 31.34 -36.34 -11.25
N LEU A 212 32.53 -35.82 -10.86
CA LEU A 212 32.65 -34.68 -9.95
C LEU A 212 32.15 -33.39 -10.60
N PRO A 213 31.36 -32.54 -9.92
CA PRO A 213 31.24 -31.14 -10.32
C PRO A 213 32.17 -30.21 -9.51
N SER A 214 32.88 -29.39 -10.29
CA SER A 214 33.60 -28.17 -9.92
C SER A 214 32.65 -27.14 -9.30
N THR A 215 33.12 -26.46 -8.26
CA THR A 215 32.41 -25.37 -7.58
C THR A 215 32.56 -24.05 -8.34
N GLY A 216 31.51 -23.23 -8.29
CA GLY A 216 31.61 -21.78 -8.39
C GLY A 216 30.87 -21.13 -9.56
N THR A 217 29.57 -20.85 -9.39
CA THR A 217 28.94 -19.68 -10.02
C THR A 217 28.01 -19.03 -9.01
N ALA A 218 28.25 -17.73 -8.79
CA ALA A 218 27.55 -16.88 -7.85
C ALA A 218 26.04 -16.87 -8.09
N SER A 219 25.27 -17.08 -7.01
CA SER A 219 23.86 -16.74 -7.00
C SER A 219 23.73 -15.22 -7.01
N THR A 220 23.37 -14.68 -8.17
CA THR A 220 22.82 -13.34 -8.34
C THR A 220 21.59 -13.18 -7.44
N SER A 221 21.78 -12.58 -6.27
CA SER A 221 20.66 -12.01 -5.51
C SER A 221 20.31 -10.68 -6.17
N LEU A 222 19.15 -10.64 -6.81
CA LEU A 222 18.58 -9.45 -7.43
C LEU A 222 18.49 -8.33 -6.39
N LEU A 223 19.28 -7.27 -6.58
CA LEU A 223 19.06 -6.00 -5.92
C LEU A 223 17.63 -5.54 -6.23
N SER A 224 16.74 -5.60 -5.24
CA SER A 224 15.52 -4.80 -5.24
C SER A 224 15.94 -3.34 -4.98
N MET A 225 16.27 -2.64 -6.07
CA MET A 225 16.38 -1.18 -6.11
C MET A 225 14.97 -0.59 -6.02
N ILE A 226 14.47 -0.37 -4.80
CA ILE A 226 13.32 0.51 -4.58
C ILE A 226 13.65 1.42 -3.41
N GLY A 227 13.84 2.71 -3.72
CA GLY A 227 13.72 3.78 -2.73
C GLY A 227 14.83 4.83 -2.72
N LEU A 228 15.05 5.54 -3.83
CA LEU A 228 15.74 6.83 -3.78
C LEU A 228 14.94 7.90 -4.55
N PHE A 229 13.79 8.29 -4.00
CA PHE A 229 13.25 9.63 -4.26
C PHE A 229 13.75 10.54 -3.14
N ILE A 230 14.91 11.16 -3.40
CA ILE A 230 15.42 12.25 -2.58
C ILE A 230 14.43 13.41 -2.66
N ALA A 231 13.96 13.82 -1.49
CA ALA A 231 13.19 15.03 -1.27
C ALA A 231 13.98 16.25 -1.76
N GLY A 232 13.55 16.85 -2.86
CA GLY A 232 14.00 18.15 -3.33
C GLY A 232 13.36 19.28 -2.50
N LEU A 233 14.18 19.81 -1.60
CA LEU A 233 14.21 21.16 -1.04
C LEU A 233 12.98 22.08 -1.20
N VAL A 234 12.47 22.45 -0.03
CA VAL A 234 11.65 23.64 0.26
C VAL A 234 12.33 24.91 -0.26
N GLY A 235 11.60 25.69 -1.05
CA GLY A 235 11.97 27.06 -1.45
C GLY A 235 10.72 27.94 -1.56
N PHE A 236 10.06 28.20 -0.42
CA PHE A 236 8.95 29.16 -0.38
C PHE A 236 9.50 30.59 -0.28
N VAL A 237 9.51 31.28 -1.42
CA VAL A 237 9.77 32.71 -1.52
C VAL A 237 8.51 33.46 -1.10
N VAL A 238 8.54 34.11 0.07
CA VAL A 238 7.59 35.19 0.41
C VAL A 238 8.17 36.50 -0.07
N ARG A 239 7.55 37.08 -1.10
CA ARG A 239 7.79 38.46 -1.53
C ARG A 239 6.63 39.34 -1.06
N LYS A 240 6.94 40.10 0.00
CA LYS A 240 6.51 41.45 0.40
C LYS A 240 5.19 42.03 -0.13
N ARG A 241 4.37 42.55 0.79
CA ARG A 241 3.71 43.86 0.66
C ARG A 241 3.84 44.62 1.99
N ASP A 242 4.70 45.62 1.97
CA ASP A 242 4.45 46.89 2.65
C ASP A 242 4.02 47.87 1.56
#